data_AF-A0A9E0Y8C0-F1
#
_entry.id   AF-A0A9E0Y8C0-F1
#
_cell.length_a   1.000
_cell.length_b   1.000
_cell.length_c   1.000
_cell.angle_alpha   90.00
_cell.angle_beta   90.00
_cell.angle_gamma   90.00
#
_symmetry.space_group_name_H-M   'P 1'
#
loop_
_entity.id
_entity.type
_entity.pdbx_description
1 polymer ?
#
loop_
_entity_poly.entity_id
_entity_poly.type
_entity_poly.pdbx_seq_one_letter_code
_entity_poly.pdbx_strand_id
1 'polypeptide(L)'
;MLYSAEIRWFFQTTDEGIPESRLEWFKRGYAIGDSGLAAERARADYYLRFPQCDTVGVKLRGVPGAGKNNFEIKALFAPPRLLEHGETVRGRTDQWVKWSSDRIELPAVGDAAEWNGEQWIRVGKTRYLRKFSIDGGKPQEVAADERPAAGCNVELTALDTDGAARFRHSLGFEAFGPPARIHSILVETLGFFFATAGAPPAGELGIENSLSYPTWLATR
;
A
#
# COMPACT_ATOMS: atom_id res chain seq x y z
N MET A 1 -10.87 11.85 9.85
CA MET A 1 -9.91 12.30 8.81
C MET A 1 -8.52 11.86 9.25
N LEU A 2 -7.73 11.29 8.35
CA LEU A 2 -6.37 10.80 8.62
C LEU A 2 -5.42 11.28 7.53
N TYR A 3 -4.17 11.55 7.87
CA TYR A 3 -3.14 11.93 6.91
C TYR A 3 -2.11 10.81 6.76
N SER A 4 -1.62 10.60 5.54
CA SER A 4 -0.52 9.69 5.26
C SER A 4 0.45 10.25 4.24
N ALA A 5 1.69 9.77 4.28
CA ALA A 5 2.64 9.89 3.18
C ALA A 5 2.94 8.48 2.68
N GLU A 6 2.91 8.29 1.37
CA GLU A 6 3.00 6.97 0.75
C GLU A 6 4.01 6.95 -0.39
N ILE A 7 4.74 5.85 -0.52
CA ILE A 7 5.52 5.51 -1.71
C ILE A 7 5.29 4.03 -1.99
N ARG A 8 5.10 3.68 -3.26
CA ARG A 8 4.80 2.31 -3.65
C ARG A 8 5.39 1.97 -4.99
N TRP A 9 5.93 0.77 -5.10
CA TRP A 9 6.39 0.18 -6.35
C TRP A 9 5.51 -1.01 -6.71
N PHE A 10 5.07 -1.07 -7.96
CA PHE A 10 4.37 -2.20 -8.54
C PHE A 10 5.32 -2.99 -9.41
N PHE A 11 5.29 -4.31 -9.30
CA PHE A 11 6.26 -5.16 -9.98
C PHE A 11 5.61 -6.03 -11.04
N GLN A 12 6.26 -6.02 -12.19
CA GLN A 12 5.93 -6.87 -13.32
C GLN A 12 6.69 -8.17 -13.14
N THR A 13 5.97 -9.29 -13.16
CA THR A 13 6.56 -10.61 -13.08
C THR A 13 5.72 -11.59 -13.90
N THR A 14 6.38 -12.61 -14.42
CA THR A 14 5.75 -13.78 -15.02
C THR A 14 5.25 -14.77 -13.95
N ASP A 15 5.78 -14.67 -12.74
CA ASP A 15 5.43 -15.56 -11.63
C ASP A 15 4.03 -15.23 -11.10
N GLU A 16 3.32 -16.26 -10.65
CA GLU A 16 2.08 -16.08 -9.92
C GLU A 16 2.39 -15.64 -8.48
N GLY A 17 2.00 -14.42 -8.12
CA GLY A 17 2.14 -13.89 -6.75
C GLY A 17 3.47 -13.22 -6.46
N ILE A 18 3.92 -13.29 -5.20
CA ILE A 18 5.19 -12.70 -4.74
C ILE A 18 6.30 -13.75 -4.93
N PRO A 19 7.39 -13.43 -5.66
CA PRO A 19 8.54 -14.33 -5.77
C PRO A 19 9.17 -14.61 -4.40
N GLU A 20 9.55 -15.87 -4.15
CA GLU A 20 10.12 -16.33 -2.87
C GLU A 20 11.31 -15.48 -2.43
N SER A 21 12.23 -15.17 -3.36
CA SER A 21 13.40 -14.34 -3.07
C SER A 21 13.04 -12.98 -2.48
N ARG A 22 11.93 -12.38 -2.94
CA ARG A 22 11.44 -11.09 -2.46
C ARG A 22 10.76 -11.20 -1.11
N LEU A 23 10.03 -12.28 -0.87
CA LEU A 23 9.44 -12.56 0.44
C LEU A 23 10.54 -12.77 1.49
N GLU A 24 11.56 -13.56 1.17
CA GLU A 24 12.72 -13.82 2.04
C GLU A 24 13.55 -12.54 2.30
N TRP A 25 13.72 -11.70 1.28
CA TRP A 25 14.32 -10.37 1.47
C TRP A 25 13.47 -9.50 2.42
N PHE A 26 12.16 -9.47 2.22
CA PHE A 26 11.25 -8.68 3.07
C PHE A 26 11.25 -9.18 4.53
N LYS A 27 11.51 -10.46 4.75
CA LYS A 27 11.62 -11.10 6.07
C LYS A 27 12.93 -10.80 6.82
N ARG A 28 14.02 -10.56 6.11
CA ARG A 28 15.39 -10.46 6.64
C ARG A 28 15.63 -9.32 7.64
N GLY A 29 16.34 -9.62 8.72
CA GLY A 29 16.98 -8.61 9.59
C GLY A 29 16.12 -8.00 10.69
N TYR A 30 14.91 -8.52 10.90
CA TYR A 30 13.90 -7.91 11.79
C TYR A 30 13.54 -8.77 12.98
N ALA A 31 13.27 -8.12 14.12
CA ALA A 31 13.10 -8.74 15.43
C ALA A 31 11.86 -9.64 15.54
N ILE A 32 10.80 -9.32 14.80
CA ILE A 32 9.59 -10.16 14.75
C ILE A 32 9.82 -11.46 13.95
N GLY A 33 10.94 -11.54 13.20
CA GLY A 33 11.40 -12.74 12.50
C GLY A 33 10.42 -13.30 11.47
N ASP A 34 10.73 -14.49 10.96
CA ASP A 34 9.89 -15.23 10.00
C ASP A 34 8.57 -15.71 10.63
N SER A 35 8.59 -16.01 11.93
CA SER A 35 7.45 -16.61 12.64
C SER A 35 6.36 -15.61 13.01
N GLY A 36 6.68 -14.32 13.14
CA GLY A 36 5.70 -13.28 13.44
C GLY A 36 5.16 -12.55 12.21
N LEU A 37 5.77 -12.73 11.03
CA LEU A 37 5.32 -12.12 9.78
C LEU A 37 4.43 -13.08 8.98
N ALA A 38 3.19 -13.24 9.42
CA ALA A 38 2.18 -14.02 8.69
C ALA A 38 1.51 -13.18 7.59
N ALA A 39 1.13 -13.85 6.50
CA ALA A 39 0.23 -13.25 5.53
C ALA A 39 -1.11 -12.93 6.21
N GLU A 40 -1.56 -11.68 6.07
CA GLU A 40 -2.91 -11.32 6.45
C GLU A 40 -3.92 -12.09 5.61
N ARG A 41 -5.11 -12.31 6.19
CA ARG A 41 -6.23 -12.93 5.48
C ARG A 41 -6.49 -12.23 4.15
N ALA A 42 -6.53 -13.03 3.08
CA ALA A 42 -6.85 -12.55 1.75
C ALA A 42 -8.18 -11.81 1.73
N ARG A 43 -8.22 -10.67 1.04
CA ARG A 43 -9.42 -9.83 0.95
C ARG A 43 -9.45 -9.09 -0.38
N ALA A 44 -10.64 -8.67 -0.79
CA ALA A 44 -10.82 -7.81 -1.95
C ALA A 44 -11.21 -6.39 -1.53
N ASP A 45 -10.66 -5.41 -2.24
CA ASP A 45 -11.15 -4.04 -2.26
C ASP A 45 -11.70 -3.76 -3.67
N TYR A 46 -12.75 -2.96 -3.78
CA TYR A 46 -13.27 -2.45 -5.06
C TYR A 46 -12.85 -1.00 -5.21
N TYR A 47 -12.20 -0.67 -6.30
CA TYR A 47 -11.70 0.67 -6.58
C TYR A 47 -12.50 1.34 -7.68
N LEU A 48 -12.96 2.56 -7.45
CA LEU A 48 -13.54 3.37 -8.50
C LEU A 48 -12.42 3.98 -9.34
N ARG A 49 -12.39 3.63 -10.62
CA ARG A 49 -11.46 4.11 -11.63
C ARG A 49 -11.91 5.49 -12.10
N PHE A 50 -11.00 6.46 -11.97
CA PHE A 50 -11.14 7.78 -12.57
C PHE A 50 -10.08 7.92 -13.66
N PRO A 51 -10.43 7.74 -14.95
CA PRO A 51 -9.49 7.96 -16.03
C PRO A 51 -8.87 9.36 -15.92
N GLN A 52 -7.55 9.46 -16.14
CA GLN A 52 -6.80 10.73 -16.11
C GLN A 52 -6.78 11.47 -14.77
N CYS A 53 -7.21 10.83 -13.67
CA CYS A 53 -7.12 11.40 -12.33
C CYS A 53 -6.23 10.53 -11.44
N ASP A 54 -5.10 11.09 -11.01
CA ASP A 54 -4.18 10.45 -10.07
C ASP A 54 -4.18 11.11 -8.68
N THR A 55 -5.03 12.11 -8.48
CA THR A 55 -5.08 12.93 -7.26
C THR A 55 -6.17 12.48 -6.28
N VAL A 56 -7.08 11.60 -6.71
CA VAL A 56 -8.19 11.08 -5.90
C VAL A 56 -8.30 9.57 -6.07
N GLY A 57 -8.49 8.86 -4.97
CA GLY A 57 -8.81 7.44 -4.96
C GLY A 57 -10.05 7.17 -4.13
N VAL A 58 -10.98 6.40 -4.67
CA VAL A 58 -12.18 5.96 -3.96
C VAL A 58 -12.17 4.44 -3.94
N LYS A 59 -12.42 3.85 -2.77
CA LYS A 59 -12.54 2.40 -2.65
C LYS A 59 -13.58 1.96 -1.63
N LEU A 60 -14.08 0.76 -1.85
CA LEU A 60 -14.92 0.01 -0.94
C LEU A 60 -14.14 -1.18 -0.41
N ARG A 61 -14.15 -1.34 0.92
CA ARG A 61 -13.63 -2.53 1.59
C ARG A 61 -14.78 -3.44 1.98
N GLY A 62 -14.66 -4.72 1.64
CA GLY A 62 -15.68 -5.73 1.88
C GLY A 62 -16.51 -6.03 0.63
N VAL A 63 -17.22 -7.15 0.65
CA VAL A 63 -18.16 -7.53 -0.42
C VAL A 63 -19.47 -6.78 -0.17
N PRO A 64 -20.01 -6.03 -1.14
CA PRO A 64 -21.36 -5.47 -1.06
C PRO A 64 -22.37 -6.52 -0.58
N GLY A 65 -23.19 -6.20 0.42
CA GLY A 65 -24.19 -7.12 0.99
C GLY A 65 -23.73 -8.06 2.13
N ALA A 66 -22.44 -8.11 2.48
CA ALA A 66 -21.92 -9.03 3.51
C ALA A 66 -21.64 -8.40 4.90
N GLY A 67 -22.18 -7.22 5.20
CA GLY A 67 -22.00 -6.52 6.48
C GLY A 67 -21.42 -5.11 6.33
N LYS A 68 -20.73 -4.60 7.37
CA LYS A 68 -20.16 -3.24 7.40
C LYS A 68 -19.14 -3.03 6.28
N ASN A 69 -19.56 -2.34 5.22
CA ASN A 69 -18.66 -1.85 4.19
C ASN A 69 -17.96 -0.60 4.70
N ASN A 70 -16.63 -0.53 4.55
CA ASN A 70 -15.91 0.70 4.82
C ASN A 70 -15.61 1.40 3.49
N PHE A 71 -16.30 2.50 3.25
CA PHE A 71 -16.05 3.38 2.11
C PHE A 71 -14.91 4.33 2.47
N GLU A 72 -13.89 4.40 1.62
CA GLU A 72 -12.73 5.27 1.79
C GLU A 72 -12.55 6.19 0.59
N ILE A 73 -12.35 7.49 0.87
CA ILE A 73 -11.86 8.48 -0.10
C ILE A 73 -10.47 8.91 0.34
N LYS A 74 -9.50 8.89 -0.58
CA LYS A 74 -8.19 9.53 -0.45
C LYS A 74 -8.06 10.65 -1.47
N ALA A 75 -7.54 11.80 -1.06
CA ALA A 75 -7.16 12.89 -1.97
C ALA A 75 -5.74 13.35 -1.67
N LEU A 76 -4.98 13.70 -2.70
CA LEU A 76 -3.68 14.35 -2.53
C LEU A 76 -3.91 15.71 -1.87
N PHE A 77 -3.18 15.99 -0.80
CA PHE A 77 -3.22 17.31 -0.14
C PHE A 77 -1.92 18.10 -0.31
N ALA A 78 -0.91 17.51 -0.94
CA ALA A 78 0.31 18.18 -1.36
C ALA A 78 0.78 17.61 -2.72
N PRO A 79 1.56 18.38 -3.50
CA PRO A 79 2.17 17.88 -4.73
C PRO A 79 3.06 16.67 -4.46
N PRO A 80 3.03 15.64 -5.33
CA PRO A 80 3.95 14.52 -5.26
C PRO A 80 5.41 14.96 -5.30
N ARG A 81 6.30 14.22 -4.64
CA ARG A 81 7.74 14.51 -4.60
C ARG A 81 8.55 13.31 -5.07
N LEU A 82 9.69 13.58 -5.69
CA LEU A 82 10.68 12.53 -5.93
C LEU A 82 11.43 12.25 -4.63
N LEU A 83 11.56 10.97 -4.30
CA LEU A 83 12.44 10.47 -3.25
C LEU A 83 13.49 9.58 -3.88
N GLU A 84 14.75 9.84 -3.53
CA GLU A 84 15.89 9.00 -3.88
C GLU A 84 16.56 8.54 -2.58
N HIS A 85 16.91 7.25 -2.51
CA HIS A 85 17.60 6.67 -1.37
C HIS A 85 18.64 5.66 -1.86
N GLY A 86 19.91 5.96 -1.61
CA GLY A 86 21.01 5.20 -2.19
C GLY A 86 20.97 5.21 -3.73
N GLU A 87 21.58 4.21 -4.34
CA GLU A 87 21.65 4.10 -5.81
C GLU A 87 20.43 3.40 -6.42
N THR A 88 19.72 2.57 -5.63
CA THR A 88 18.77 1.57 -6.13
C THR A 88 17.31 1.87 -5.78
N VAL A 89 17.02 2.93 -5.03
CA VAL A 89 15.65 3.29 -4.63
C VAL A 89 15.31 4.69 -5.08
N ARG A 90 14.36 4.79 -6.01
CA ARG A 90 13.78 6.03 -6.52
C ARG A 90 12.27 5.88 -6.65
N GLY A 91 11.51 6.87 -6.20
CA GLY A 91 10.07 6.80 -6.38
C GLY A 91 9.32 8.06 -6.02
N ARG A 92 8.03 8.04 -6.32
CA ARG A 92 7.11 9.14 -6.09
C ARG A 92 6.52 9.00 -4.69
N THR A 93 6.72 10.00 -3.85
CA THR A 93 6.02 10.12 -2.57
C THR A 93 4.77 10.96 -2.75
N ASP A 94 3.65 10.43 -2.27
CA ASP A 94 2.34 11.06 -2.32
C ASP A 94 1.87 11.34 -0.89
N GLN A 95 1.28 12.52 -0.66
CA GLN A 95 0.71 12.86 0.64
C GLN A 95 -0.81 12.90 0.54
N TRP A 96 -1.47 12.02 1.28
CA TRP A 96 -2.91 11.79 1.22
C TRP A 96 -3.63 12.28 2.47
N VAL A 97 -4.82 12.84 2.27
CA VAL A 97 -5.84 12.97 3.30
C VAL A 97 -6.92 11.92 3.02
N LYS A 98 -7.32 11.20 4.06
CA LYS A 98 -8.25 10.07 4.01
C LYS A 98 -9.48 10.33 4.87
N TRP A 99 -10.63 10.06 4.28
CA TRP A 99 -11.90 9.92 4.98
C TRP A 99 -12.38 8.48 4.86
N SER A 100 -13.00 7.98 5.92
CA SER A 100 -13.53 6.62 5.98
C SER A 100 -14.88 6.67 6.67
N SER A 101 -15.83 5.88 6.17
CA SER A 101 -17.16 5.76 6.76
C SER A 101 -17.62 4.32 6.68
N ASP A 102 -18.04 3.77 7.83
CA ASP A 102 -18.76 2.51 7.94
C ASP A 102 -20.29 2.69 7.89
N ARG A 103 -20.75 3.94 7.71
CA ARG A 103 -22.17 4.34 7.72
C ARG A 103 -22.73 4.60 6.33
N ILE A 104 -21.87 4.56 5.30
CA ILE A 104 -22.35 4.71 3.92
C ILE A 104 -22.97 3.37 3.54
N GLU A 105 -24.29 3.31 3.69
CA GLU A 105 -25.13 2.36 2.99
C GLU A 105 -25.18 2.81 1.54
N LEU A 106 -24.30 2.23 0.73
CA LEU A 106 -24.56 2.23 -0.70
C LEU A 106 -25.88 1.46 -0.88
N PRO A 107 -26.74 1.87 -1.83
CA PRO A 107 -27.84 1.03 -2.25
C PRO A 107 -27.32 -0.40 -2.42
N ALA A 108 -28.16 -1.41 -2.19
CA ALA A 108 -27.87 -2.76 -2.66
C ALA A 108 -27.85 -2.74 -4.21
N VAL A 109 -26.87 -2.04 -4.79
CA VAL A 109 -26.31 -2.32 -6.10
C VAL A 109 -25.95 -3.78 -6.00
N GLY A 110 -26.45 -4.60 -6.92
CA GLY A 110 -26.61 -6.04 -6.78
C GLY A 110 -25.30 -6.79 -6.58
N ASP A 111 -25.29 -8.07 -6.96
CA ASP A 111 -24.14 -8.95 -6.75
C ASP A 111 -22.82 -8.25 -7.05
N ALA A 112 -21.77 -8.51 -6.26
CA ALA A 112 -20.47 -7.86 -6.44
C ALA A 112 -19.87 -8.04 -7.86
N ALA A 113 -20.43 -8.98 -8.63
CA ALA A 113 -20.22 -9.14 -10.07
C ALA A 113 -20.73 -7.95 -10.92
N GLU A 114 -21.81 -7.28 -10.53
CA GLU A 114 -22.34 -6.07 -11.18
C GLU A 114 -21.45 -4.85 -10.98
N TRP A 115 -20.66 -4.83 -9.90
CA TRP A 115 -19.62 -3.85 -9.67
C TRP A 115 -18.36 -4.15 -10.48
N ASN A 116 -18.21 -5.32 -11.11
CA ASN A 116 -17.01 -5.62 -11.88
C ASN A 116 -17.19 -5.12 -13.32
N GLY A 117 -16.69 -3.91 -13.61
CA GLY A 117 -16.85 -3.26 -14.91
C GLY A 117 -15.79 -2.19 -15.15
N GLU A 118 -15.91 -1.42 -16.23
CA GLU A 118 -14.91 -0.40 -16.60
C GLU A 118 -14.65 0.66 -15.53
N GLN A 119 -15.62 0.88 -14.63
CA GLN A 119 -15.56 1.91 -13.59
C GLN A 119 -15.14 1.36 -12.23
N TRP A 120 -15.50 0.13 -11.87
CA TRP A 120 -15.18 -0.44 -10.56
C TRP A 120 -14.31 -1.68 -10.73
N ILE A 121 -13.10 -1.60 -10.21
CA ILE A 121 -12.06 -2.61 -10.38
C ILE A 121 -11.89 -3.39 -9.09
N ARG A 122 -12.15 -4.70 -9.14
CA ARG A 122 -11.86 -5.62 -8.05
C ARG A 122 -10.35 -5.85 -7.94
N VAL A 123 -9.82 -5.69 -6.74
CA VAL A 123 -8.42 -5.98 -6.41
C VAL A 123 -8.36 -6.89 -5.18
N GLY A 124 -8.09 -8.17 -5.41
CA GLY A 124 -7.72 -9.14 -4.39
C GLY A 124 -6.31 -8.88 -3.87
N LYS A 125 -6.13 -9.06 -2.55
CA LYS A 125 -4.88 -8.76 -1.86
C LYS A 125 -4.58 -9.78 -0.79
N THR A 126 -3.33 -10.23 -0.79
CA THR A 126 -2.70 -10.96 0.31
C THR A 126 -1.45 -10.19 0.72
N ARG A 127 -1.34 -9.82 2.00
CA ARG A 127 -0.38 -8.81 2.46
C ARG A 127 0.49 -9.33 3.58
N TYR A 128 1.79 -9.09 3.48
CA TYR A 128 2.72 -9.18 4.59
C TYR A 128 2.97 -7.77 5.09
N LEU A 129 2.68 -7.52 6.37
CA LEU A 129 2.72 -6.19 6.96
C LEU A 129 3.77 -6.12 8.06
N ARG A 130 4.68 -5.16 7.94
CA ARG A 130 5.52 -4.69 9.04
C ARG A 130 5.03 -3.33 9.50
N LYS A 131 5.08 -3.09 10.81
CA LYS A 131 4.73 -1.80 11.38
C LYS A 131 5.91 -1.24 12.15
N PHE A 132 6.20 0.02 11.91
CA PHE A 132 7.23 0.76 12.61
C PHE A 132 6.58 1.87 13.43
N SER A 133 6.96 1.99 14.70
CA SER A 133 6.69 3.14 15.55
C SER A 133 7.84 4.14 15.44
N ILE A 134 7.52 5.43 15.48
CA ILE A 134 8.49 6.52 15.62
C ILE A 134 8.35 7.24 16.96
N ASP A 135 7.51 6.73 17.87
CA ASP A 135 7.20 7.41 19.15
C ASP A 135 8.44 7.55 20.04
N GLY A 136 9.41 6.63 19.92
CA GLY A 136 10.73 6.70 20.56
C GLY A 136 11.77 7.58 19.82
N GLY A 137 11.36 8.32 18.78
CA GLY A 137 12.21 9.23 18.00
C GLY A 137 13.05 8.57 16.89
N LYS A 138 13.10 7.23 16.82
CA LYS A 138 13.72 6.47 15.72
C LYS A 138 12.81 5.31 15.31
N PRO A 139 12.79 4.88 14.03
CA PRO A 139 11.96 3.78 13.61
C PRO A 139 12.30 2.51 14.39
N GLN A 140 11.28 1.91 15.00
CA GLN A 140 11.38 0.62 15.67
C GLN A 140 10.22 -0.24 15.21
N GLU A 141 10.52 -1.48 14.81
CA GLU A 141 9.46 -2.43 14.48
C GLU A 141 8.65 -2.79 15.72
N VAL A 142 7.33 -2.79 15.55
CA VAL A 142 6.32 -3.07 16.58
C VAL A 142 5.32 -4.09 16.07
N ALA A 143 4.58 -4.71 16.99
CA ALA A 143 3.57 -5.70 16.63
C ALA A 143 2.48 -5.11 15.72
N ALA A 144 1.90 -5.95 14.86
CA ALA A 144 0.91 -5.52 13.87
C ALA A 144 -0.41 -5.02 14.49
N ASP A 145 -0.71 -5.34 15.74
CA ASP A 145 -1.85 -4.88 16.51
C ASP A 145 -1.56 -3.62 17.34
N GLU A 146 -0.30 -3.28 17.58
CA GLU A 146 0.12 -2.07 18.29
C GLU A 146 -0.38 -0.80 17.58
N ARG A 147 -0.71 0.24 18.36
CA ARG A 147 -1.27 1.51 17.86
C ARG A 147 -0.36 2.69 18.24
N PRO A 148 0.83 2.80 17.63
CA PRO A 148 1.69 3.96 17.88
C PRO A 148 1.00 5.24 17.41
N ALA A 149 1.36 6.38 18.02
CA ALA A 149 0.78 7.67 17.67
C ALA A 149 1.26 8.14 16.28
N ALA A 150 2.51 7.82 15.95
CA ALA A 150 3.10 8.05 14.64
C ALA A 150 3.98 6.87 14.23
N GLY A 151 4.09 6.64 12.92
CA GLY A 151 4.80 5.48 12.43
C GLY A 151 4.64 5.25 10.94
N CYS A 152 5.02 4.07 10.49
CA CYS A 152 4.91 3.69 9.09
C CYS A 152 4.61 2.20 8.95
N ASN A 153 3.63 1.90 8.11
CA ASN A 153 3.36 0.54 7.66
C ASN A 153 4.21 0.26 6.43
N VAL A 154 4.84 -0.89 6.37
CA VAL A 154 5.53 -1.39 5.18
C VAL A 154 4.84 -2.68 4.76
N GLU A 155 4.28 -2.71 3.56
CA GLU A 155 3.54 -3.86 3.06
C GLU A 155 4.15 -4.42 1.77
N LEU A 156 4.36 -5.74 1.77
CA LEU A 156 4.58 -6.52 0.56
C LEU A 156 3.26 -7.23 0.23
N THR A 157 2.68 -6.92 -0.92
CA THR A 157 1.31 -7.32 -1.27
C THR A 157 1.30 -8.09 -2.57
N ALA A 158 0.75 -9.31 -2.56
CA ALA A 158 0.32 -10.00 -3.76
C ALA A 158 -1.00 -9.37 -4.23
N LEU A 159 -1.10 -9.10 -5.53
CA LEU A 159 -2.22 -8.44 -6.18
C LEU A 159 -2.89 -9.42 -7.13
N ASP A 160 -4.13 -9.75 -6.84
CA ASP A 160 -5.03 -10.45 -7.74
C ASP A 160 -5.99 -9.41 -8.34
N THR A 161 -6.06 -9.35 -9.65
CA THR A 161 -6.97 -8.45 -10.35
C THR A 161 -7.51 -9.21 -11.55
N ASP A 162 -8.82 -9.18 -11.75
CA ASP A 162 -9.47 -10.00 -12.77
C ASP A 162 -8.86 -9.67 -14.16
N GLY A 163 -8.20 -10.65 -14.80
CA GLY A 163 -7.49 -10.50 -16.09
C GLY A 163 -5.95 -10.65 -16.05
N ALA A 164 -5.32 -10.56 -17.22
CA ALA A 164 -3.87 -10.65 -17.41
C ALA A 164 -3.16 -9.36 -16.94
N ALA A 165 -3.20 -9.09 -15.64
CA ALA A 165 -2.57 -7.90 -15.07
C ALA A 165 -1.05 -7.96 -15.22
N ARG A 166 -0.50 -6.89 -15.79
CA ARG A 166 0.93 -6.64 -15.95
C ARG A 166 1.70 -6.65 -14.62
N PHE A 167 1.03 -6.36 -13.51
CA PHE A 167 1.62 -6.28 -12.16
C PHE A 167 0.96 -7.31 -11.23
N ARG A 168 1.76 -8.08 -10.50
CA ARG A 168 1.28 -9.17 -9.62
C ARG A 168 1.60 -8.97 -8.15
N HIS A 169 2.48 -8.03 -7.83
CA HIS A 169 2.75 -7.65 -6.45
C HIS A 169 3.24 -6.21 -6.32
N SER A 170 3.17 -5.66 -5.11
CA SER A 170 3.68 -4.31 -4.80
C SER A 170 4.40 -4.27 -3.47
N LEU A 171 5.34 -3.34 -3.33
CA LEU A 171 5.96 -2.94 -2.07
C LEU A 171 5.52 -1.51 -1.78
N GLY A 172 4.94 -1.26 -0.61
CA GLY A 172 4.46 0.07 -0.24
C GLY A 172 4.84 0.46 1.18
N PHE A 173 5.16 1.73 1.37
CA PHE A 173 5.31 2.37 2.66
C PHE A 173 4.13 3.35 2.83
N GLU A 174 3.46 3.34 3.98
CA GLU A 174 2.40 4.27 4.36
C GLU A 174 2.70 4.81 5.76
N ALA A 175 3.31 6.00 5.81
CA ALA A 175 3.56 6.73 7.03
C ALA A 175 2.29 7.43 7.54
N PHE A 176 2.11 7.47 8.85
CA PHE A 176 0.99 8.11 9.54
C PHE A 176 1.49 8.90 10.75
N GLY A 177 0.71 9.90 11.15
CA GLY A 177 1.04 10.78 12.27
C GLY A 177 0.68 12.25 11.97
N PRO A 178 1.31 13.21 12.67
CA PRO A 178 1.07 14.63 12.45
C PRO A 178 1.43 15.07 11.02
N PRO A 179 0.58 15.86 10.32
CA PRO A 179 0.81 16.26 8.91
C PRO A 179 2.17 16.90 8.64
N ALA A 180 2.71 17.66 9.61
CA ALA A 180 4.01 18.30 9.50
C ALA A 180 5.20 17.31 9.51
N ARG A 181 5.00 16.08 9.99
CA ARG A 181 6.05 15.05 10.17
C ARG A 181 5.90 13.84 9.27
N ILE A 182 4.71 13.58 8.70
CA ILE A 182 4.45 12.32 7.96
C ILE A 182 5.46 12.02 6.85
N HIS A 183 5.94 13.05 6.13
CA HIS A 183 6.96 12.84 5.09
C HIS A 183 8.34 12.50 5.69
N SER A 184 8.73 13.13 6.80
CA SER A 184 10.00 12.78 7.46
C SER A 184 9.95 11.35 8.02
N ILE A 185 8.83 10.96 8.61
CA ILE A 185 8.59 9.60 9.12
C ILE A 185 8.71 8.56 7.99
N LEU A 186 8.18 8.86 6.81
CA LEU A 186 8.31 8.01 5.62
C LEU A 186 9.79 7.81 5.25
N VAL A 187 10.54 8.91 5.13
CA VAL A 187 11.97 8.89 4.76
C VAL A 187 12.81 8.16 5.82
N GLU A 188 12.57 8.45 7.09
CA GLU A 188 13.27 7.83 8.23
C GLU A 188 13.03 6.32 8.27
N THR A 189 11.77 5.88 8.10
CA THR A 189 11.43 4.45 8.08
C THR A 189 11.98 3.77 6.83
N LEU A 190 11.95 4.43 5.67
CA LEU A 190 12.52 3.91 4.44
C LEU A 190 14.03 3.66 4.60
N GLY A 191 14.76 4.65 5.14
CA GLY A 191 16.19 4.52 5.39
C GLY A 191 16.51 3.43 6.41
N PHE A 192 15.76 3.36 7.50
CA PHE A 192 15.88 2.25 8.47
C PHE A 192 15.64 0.90 7.79
N PHE A 193 14.58 0.81 6.98
CA PHE A 193 14.18 -0.44 6.37
C PHE A 193 15.25 -1.00 5.43
N PHE A 194 15.81 -0.17 4.55
CA PHE A 194 16.85 -0.60 3.61
C PHE A 194 18.22 -0.79 4.28
N ALA A 195 18.53 -0.06 5.35
CA ALA A 195 19.74 -0.31 6.14
C ALA A 195 19.70 -1.69 6.82
N THR A 196 18.53 -2.16 7.22
CA THR A 196 18.34 -3.46 7.88
C THR A 196 18.17 -4.61 6.88
N ALA A 197 17.29 -4.47 5.89
CA ALA A 197 16.98 -5.53 4.92
C ALA A 197 18.06 -5.68 3.83
N GLY A 198 18.84 -4.61 3.59
CA GLY A 198 19.73 -4.50 2.44
C GLY A 198 18.98 -4.26 1.13
N ALA A 199 19.72 -4.32 0.02
CA ALA A 199 19.16 -4.09 -1.32
C ALA A 199 18.13 -5.17 -1.72
N PRO A 200 17.06 -4.80 -2.45
CA PRO A 200 16.06 -5.75 -2.91
C PRO A 200 16.60 -6.71 -3.98
N PRO A 201 16.09 -7.95 -4.05
CA PRO A 201 16.48 -8.92 -5.07
C PRO A 201 15.87 -8.58 -6.44
N ALA A 202 16.73 -8.61 -7.47
CA ALA A 202 16.40 -8.55 -8.89
C ALA A 202 15.60 -7.30 -9.35
N GLY A 203 16.21 -6.13 -9.23
CA GLY A 203 15.76 -4.90 -9.89
C GLY A 203 15.77 -3.70 -8.96
N GLU A 204 16.15 -2.56 -9.51
CA GLU A 204 16.02 -1.26 -8.86
C GLU A 204 14.55 -1.01 -8.50
N LEU A 205 14.31 -0.39 -7.34
CA LEU A 205 13.02 0.21 -7.07
C LEU A 205 12.99 1.53 -7.83
N GLY A 206 12.72 1.44 -9.14
CA GLY A 206 12.78 2.58 -10.06
C GLY A 206 11.50 3.42 -10.07
N ILE A 207 11.65 4.66 -10.55
CA ILE A 207 10.58 5.65 -10.63
C ILE A 207 9.45 5.21 -11.57
N GLU A 208 9.77 4.46 -12.62
CA GLU A 208 8.84 3.93 -13.63
C GLU A 208 7.83 2.93 -13.07
N ASN A 209 8.20 2.25 -11.99
CA ASN A 209 7.35 1.33 -11.26
C ASN A 209 6.71 1.98 -10.02
N SER A 210 7.08 3.21 -9.70
CA SER A 210 6.60 3.92 -8.51
C SER A 210 5.29 4.65 -8.78
N LEU A 211 4.16 4.04 -8.39
CA LEU A 211 2.82 4.49 -8.73
C LEU A 211 1.93 4.56 -7.49
N SER A 212 0.94 5.45 -7.53
CA SER A 212 -0.22 5.37 -6.63
C SER A 212 -1.22 4.32 -7.12
N TYR A 213 -2.16 3.89 -6.28
CA TYR A 213 -3.27 3.02 -6.73
C TYR A 213 -4.09 3.67 -7.86
N PRO A 214 -4.55 4.94 -7.76
CA PRO A 214 -5.21 5.62 -8.87
C PRO A 214 -4.41 5.59 -10.18
N THR A 215 -3.11 5.90 -10.12
CA THR A 215 -2.23 5.87 -11.30
C THR A 215 -2.12 4.47 -11.89
N TRP A 216 -1.88 3.45 -11.05
CA TRP A 216 -1.76 2.06 -11.49
C TRP A 216 -3.06 1.55 -12.13
N LEU A 217 -4.21 1.81 -11.51
CA LEU A 217 -5.52 1.40 -12.03
C LEU A 217 -5.90 2.10 -13.33
N ALA A 218 -5.38 3.31 -13.59
CA ALA A 218 -5.56 3.99 -14.87
C ALA A 218 -4.76 3.33 -16.02
N THR A 219 -3.74 2.52 -15.72
CA THR A 219 -2.95 1.78 -16.72
C THR A 219 -3.54 0.42 -17.11
N ARG A 220 -4.64 0.01 -16.45
CA ARG A 220 -5.42 -1.16 -16.81
C ARG A 220 -6.37 -0.88 -17.96
#